data_AF-A0A6M3JVF3-F1
#
_entry.id   AF-A0A6M3JVF3-F1
#
_cell.length_a   1.000
_cell.length_b   1.000
_cell.length_c   1.000
_cell.angle_alpha   90.00
_cell.angle_beta   90.00
_cell.angle_gamma   90.00
#
_symmetry.space_group_name_H-M   'P 1'
#
loop_
_entity.id
_entity.type
_entity.pdbx_description
1 polymer ?
#
loop_
_entity_poly.entity_id
_entity_poly.type
_entity_poly.pdbx_seq_one_letter_code
_entity_poly.pdbx_strand_id
1 'polypeptide(L)'
;METLNEAVFSRFKALCTETDIPIALRHKQSRFVMMVALLVIKATQLGYELSFGDAWARTGHMKNSLHYIRLAIDLNLFKGGKYLADSDAHRELGEFWESIGGSWGGRFGDGNHYSLGHGGRR
;
A
#
# COMPACT_ATOMS: atom_id res chain seq x y z
N MET A 1 1.34 4.27 23.20
CA MET A 1 1.35 4.17 21.72
C MET A 1 1.77 2.78 21.24
N GLU A 2 2.81 2.17 21.81
CA GLU A 2 3.24 0.79 21.45
C GLU A 2 2.13 -0.27 21.58
N THR A 3 1.34 -0.24 22.65
CA THR A 3 0.32 -1.27 22.92
C THR A 3 -0.92 -1.19 22.01
N LEU A 4 -1.25 -0.01 21.49
CA LEU A 4 -2.33 0.17 20.51
C LEU A 4 -1.94 -0.40 19.15
N ASN A 5 -0.66 -0.29 18.77
CA ASN A 5 -0.16 -0.78 17.49
C ASN A 5 -0.14 -2.32 17.45
N GLU A 6 0.36 -2.96 18.51
CA GLU A 6 0.38 -4.43 18.66
C GLU A 6 -1.03 -5.05 18.53
N ALA A 7 -2.01 -4.49 19.24
CA ALA A 7 -3.39 -5.00 19.22
C ALA A 7 -4.07 -4.80 17.85
N VAL A 8 -3.84 -3.66 17.19
CA VAL A 8 -4.34 -3.39 15.83
C VAL A 8 -3.68 -4.33 14.82
N PHE A 9 -2.36 -4.56 14.92
CA PHE A 9 -1.63 -5.47 14.05
C PHE A 9 -2.08 -6.92 14.22
N SER A 10 -2.23 -7.37 15.47
CA SER A 10 -2.68 -8.73 15.80
C SER A 10 -4.08 -9.00 15.26
N ARG A 11 -5.03 -8.07 15.48
CA ARG A 11 -6.39 -8.18 14.96
C ARG A 11 -6.46 -8.10 13.43
N PHE A 12 -5.60 -7.31 12.81
CA PHE A 12 -5.51 -7.23 11.34
C PHE A 12 -4.93 -8.51 10.72
N LYS A 13 -3.90 -9.10 11.35
CA LYS A 13 -3.31 -10.37 10.91
C LYS A 13 -4.36 -11.48 10.92
N ALA A 14 -5.16 -11.57 11.99
CA ALA A 14 -6.28 -12.52 12.10
C ALA A 14 -7.32 -12.34 10.98
N LEU A 15 -7.71 -11.09 10.66
CA LEU A 15 -8.62 -10.78 9.55
C LEU A 15 -8.06 -11.10 8.16
N CYS A 16 -6.74 -11.26 8.02
CA CYS A 16 -6.08 -11.57 6.76
C CYS A 16 -5.81 -13.07 6.56
N THR A 17 -5.87 -13.89 7.62
CA THR A 17 -5.55 -15.32 7.60
C THR A 17 -6.76 -16.23 7.61
N GLU A 18 -7.95 -15.74 7.95
CA GLU A 18 -9.18 -16.52 7.97
C GLU A 18 -9.99 -16.26 6.70
N THR A 19 -9.89 -17.14 5.70
CA THR A 19 -11.01 -17.69 4.90
C THR A 19 -10.52 -18.32 3.59
N ASP A 20 -10.77 -19.61 3.40
CA ASP A 20 -10.64 -20.37 2.14
C ASP A 20 -11.69 -19.99 1.08
N ILE A 21 -12.21 -18.76 1.11
CA ILE A 21 -13.18 -18.25 0.14
C ILE A 21 -12.48 -17.21 -0.73
N PRO A 22 -12.65 -17.25 -2.08
CA PRO A 22 -12.18 -16.18 -2.94
C PRO A 22 -12.65 -14.81 -2.43
N ILE A 23 -11.72 -14.00 -1.92
CA ILE A 23 -12.03 -12.67 -1.40
C ILE A 23 -12.69 -11.86 -2.52
N ALA A 24 -13.98 -11.57 -2.38
CA ALA A 24 -14.72 -10.70 -3.28
C ALA A 24 -13.98 -9.34 -3.42
N LEU A 25 -14.01 -8.74 -4.61
CA LEU A 25 -13.30 -7.48 -4.90
C LEU A 25 -13.57 -6.41 -3.83
N ARG A 26 -14.82 -6.28 -3.37
CA ARG A 26 -15.21 -5.33 -2.34
C ARG A 26 -14.55 -5.59 -0.98
N HIS A 27 -14.34 -6.84 -0.57
CA HIS A 27 -13.59 -7.14 0.66
C HIS A 27 -12.11 -6.75 0.51
N LYS A 28 -11.54 -7.04 -0.67
CA LYS A 28 -10.16 -6.67 -0.99
C LYS A 28 -9.92 -5.17 -0.96
N GLN A 29 -10.88 -4.38 -1.47
CA GLN A 29 -10.86 -2.92 -1.40
C GLN A 29 -10.87 -2.39 0.04
N SER A 30 -11.68 -2.98 0.94
CA SER A 30 -11.64 -2.60 2.36
C SER A 30 -10.31 -2.96 3.03
N ARG A 31 -9.77 -4.14 2.73
CA ARG A 31 -8.44 -4.54 3.21
C ARG A 31 -7.36 -3.59 2.70
N PHE A 32 -7.42 -3.19 1.43
CA PHE A 32 -6.46 -2.27 0.83
C PHE A 32 -6.40 -0.94 1.58
N VAL A 33 -7.54 -0.34 1.93
CA VAL A 33 -7.59 0.89 2.73
C VAL A 33 -6.88 0.73 4.08
N MET A 34 -7.10 -0.40 4.77
CA MET A 34 -6.43 -0.66 6.06
C MET A 34 -4.91 -0.85 5.89
N MET A 35 -4.48 -1.55 4.84
CA MET A 35 -3.05 -1.68 4.54
C MET A 35 -2.41 -0.33 4.26
N VAL A 36 -3.07 0.55 3.51
CA VAL A 36 -2.59 1.92 3.26
C VAL A 36 -2.47 2.71 4.56
N ALA A 37 -3.43 2.57 5.49
CA ALA A 37 -3.32 3.21 6.80
C ALA A 37 -2.09 2.72 7.58
N LEU A 38 -1.79 1.42 7.55
CA LEU A 38 -0.58 0.86 8.17
C LEU A 38 0.70 1.39 7.51
N LEU A 39 0.72 1.51 6.19
CA LEU A 39 1.84 2.08 5.43
C LEU A 39 2.09 3.55 5.81
N VAL A 40 1.03 4.34 5.94
CA VAL A 40 1.12 5.75 6.40
C VAL A 40 1.68 5.83 7.82
N ILE A 41 1.20 4.99 8.74
CA ILE A 41 1.73 4.93 10.11
C ILE A 41 3.22 4.55 10.09
N LYS A 42 3.61 3.55 9.29
CA LYS A 42 5.01 3.13 9.15
C LYS A 42 5.88 4.26 8.59
N ALA A 43 5.42 5.00 7.59
CA ALA A 43 6.12 6.16 7.06
C ALA A 43 6.37 7.22 8.14
N THR A 44 5.34 7.59 8.90
CA THR A 44 5.48 8.55 10.00
C THR A 44 6.47 8.07 11.06
N GLN A 45 6.45 6.79 11.42
CA GLN A 45 7.41 6.20 12.38
C GLN A 45 8.87 6.28 11.92
N LEU A 46 9.10 6.23 10.61
CA LEU A 46 10.43 6.35 9.99
C LEU A 46 10.85 7.81 9.73
N GLY A 47 10.01 8.77 10.12
CA GLY A 47 10.25 10.20 9.91
C GLY A 47 10.03 10.64 8.46
N TYR A 48 9.25 9.88 7.68
CA TYR A 48 8.78 10.29 6.37
C TYR A 48 7.46 11.04 6.46
N GLU A 49 7.24 11.91 5.50
CA GLU A 49 5.96 12.60 5.27
C GLU A 49 5.42 12.14 3.91
N LEU A 50 4.10 12.03 3.78
CA LEU A 50 3.43 11.52 2.57
C LEU A 50 2.38 12.50 2.07
N SER A 51 2.21 12.58 0.75
CA SER A 51 0.98 13.08 0.13
C SER A 51 0.44 12.08 -0.89
N PHE A 52 -0.85 12.16 -1.20
CA PHE A 52 -1.44 11.30 -2.23
C PHE A 52 -1.06 11.80 -3.62
N GLY A 53 -0.48 10.92 -4.43
CA GLY A 53 -0.22 11.16 -5.85
C GLY A 53 -1.46 10.80 -6.67
N ASP A 54 -1.77 9.51 -6.75
CA ASP A 54 -2.95 8.99 -7.43
C ASP A 54 -3.54 7.80 -6.66
N ALA A 55 -4.86 7.63 -6.71
CA ALA A 55 -5.56 6.53 -6.06
C ALA A 55 -6.60 5.95 -7.03
N TRP A 56 -7.89 6.11 -6.73
CA TRP A 56 -8.92 5.66 -7.66
C TRP A 56 -8.97 6.53 -8.91
N ALA A 57 -8.39 6.02 -10.00
CA ALA A 57 -8.42 6.66 -11.31
C ALA A 57 -9.56 6.11 -12.19
N ARG A 58 -9.92 6.87 -13.25
CA ARG A 58 -10.84 6.43 -14.33
C ARG A 58 -10.17 6.33 -15.69
N THR A 59 -9.05 7.04 -15.88
CA THR A 59 -8.24 7.10 -17.10
C THR A 59 -6.76 7.34 -16.70
N GLY A 60 -5.84 7.40 -17.66
CA GLY A 60 -4.43 7.75 -17.41
C GLY A 60 -3.51 6.58 -17.09
N HIS A 61 -4.06 5.38 -16.88
CA HIS A 61 -3.32 4.15 -16.60
C HIS A 61 -3.47 3.11 -17.70
N MET A 62 -2.56 2.14 -17.72
CA MET A 62 -2.65 1.00 -18.63
C MET A 62 -3.97 0.23 -18.50
N LYS A 63 -4.35 -0.47 -19.57
CA LYS A 63 -5.57 -1.30 -19.59
C LYS A 63 -5.55 -2.28 -18.42
N ASN A 64 -6.67 -2.36 -17.70
CA ASN A 64 -6.86 -3.23 -16.53
C ASN A 64 -6.00 -2.88 -15.30
N SER A 65 -5.49 -1.65 -15.19
CA SER A 65 -4.77 -1.16 -14.00
C SER A 65 -5.55 -1.39 -12.69
N LEU A 66 -4.82 -1.64 -11.61
CA LEU A 66 -5.38 -1.80 -10.27
C LEU A 66 -5.94 -0.48 -9.69
N HIS A 67 -5.49 0.68 -10.18
CA HIS A 67 -6.09 1.99 -9.86
C HIS A 67 -7.57 2.02 -10.23
N TYR A 68 -7.94 1.43 -11.36
CA TYR A 68 -9.34 1.42 -11.85
C TYR A 68 -10.27 0.59 -10.98
N ILE A 69 -9.73 -0.32 -10.16
CA ILE A 69 -10.49 -1.15 -9.23
C ILE A 69 -10.16 -0.89 -7.77
N ARG A 70 -9.55 0.27 -7.46
CA ARG A 70 -9.28 0.74 -6.09
C ARG A 70 -8.37 -0.20 -5.28
N LEU A 71 -7.38 -0.80 -5.96
CA LEU A 71 -6.39 -1.70 -5.36
C LEU A 71 -4.95 -1.26 -5.66
N ALA A 72 -4.76 0.00 -6.02
CA ALA A 72 -3.45 0.64 -6.13
C ALA A 72 -3.52 2.10 -5.65
N ILE A 73 -2.38 2.60 -5.19
CA ILE A 73 -2.17 3.98 -4.76
C ILE A 73 -0.72 4.36 -5.04
N ASP A 74 -0.54 5.60 -5.48
CA ASP A 74 0.76 6.25 -5.62
C ASP A 74 0.91 7.27 -4.48
N LEU A 75 2.03 7.20 -3.78
CA LEU A 75 2.32 8.09 -2.64
C LEU A 75 3.57 8.92 -2.92
N ASN A 76 3.47 10.23 -2.80
CA ASN A 76 4.63 11.10 -2.86
C ASN A 76 5.37 11.07 -1.52
N LEU A 77 6.67 10.85 -1.53
CA LEU A 77 7.48 10.70 -0.33
C LEU A 77 8.31 11.96 -0.06
N PHE A 78 8.35 12.38 1.20
CA PHE A 78 9.14 13.51 1.65
C PHE A 78 9.90 13.17 2.94
N LYS A 79 11.03 13.84 3.17
CA LYS A 79 11.75 13.78 4.44
C LYS A 79 12.32 15.14 4.80
N GLY A 80 11.88 15.71 5.92
CA GLY A 80 12.26 17.07 6.32
C GLY A 80 11.83 18.10 5.27
N GLY A 81 10.62 17.96 4.73
CA GLY A 81 10.05 18.82 3.69
C GLY A 81 10.64 18.66 2.28
N LYS A 82 11.63 17.78 2.05
CA LYS A 82 12.21 17.53 0.72
C LYS A 82 11.55 16.34 0.03
N TYR A 83 11.10 16.54 -1.21
CA TYR A 83 10.56 15.47 -2.05
C TYR A 83 11.65 14.47 -2.44
N LEU A 84 11.34 13.18 -2.33
CA LEU A 84 12.23 12.07 -2.66
C LEU A 84 11.70 11.39 -3.93
N ALA A 85 12.28 11.72 -5.07
CA ALA A 85 11.82 11.24 -6.38
C ALA A 85 12.33 9.83 -6.75
N ASP A 86 13.41 9.37 -6.11
CA ASP A 86 14.05 8.12 -6.46
C ASP A 86 13.26 6.91 -5.95
N SER A 87 13.11 5.89 -6.79
CA SER A 87 12.41 4.65 -6.40
C SER A 87 13.03 3.98 -5.18
N ASP A 88 14.36 4.03 -5.03
CA ASP A 88 15.06 3.45 -3.88
C ASP A 88 14.75 4.15 -2.56
N ALA A 89 14.31 5.42 -2.59
CA ALA A 89 13.90 6.14 -1.39
C ALA A 89 12.66 5.50 -0.74
N HIS A 90 11.85 4.79 -1.54
CA HIS A 90 10.67 4.06 -1.08
C HIS A 90 10.97 2.67 -0.54
N ARG A 91 12.21 2.16 -0.66
CA ARG A 91 12.52 0.74 -0.40
C ARG A 91 12.04 0.24 0.96
N GLU A 92 12.28 0.99 2.03
CA GLU A 92 11.86 0.55 3.37
C GLU A 92 10.33 0.44 3.52
N LEU A 93 9.59 1.34 2.86
CA LEU A 93 8.13 1.32 2.81
C LEU A 93 7.60 0.23 1.87
N GLY A 94 8.29 0.02 0.75
CA GLY A 94 8.01 -1.05 -0.20
C GLY A 94 8.16 -2.44 0.41
N GLU A 95 9.26 -2.69 1.09
CA GLU A 95 9.51 -3.95 1.80
C GLU A 95 8.49 -4.17 2.93
N PHE A 96 8.13 -3.10 3.65
CA PHE A 96 7.04 -3.17 4.62
C PHE A 96 5.69 -3.51 3.96
N TRP A 97 5.35 -2.87 2.84
CA TRP A 97 4.13 -3.13 2.08
C TRP A 97 4.05 -4.60 1.62
N GLU A 98 5.15 -5.14 1.10
CA GLU A 98 5.28 -6.55 0.74
C GLU A 98 5.09 -7.47 1.96
N SER A 99 5.64 -7.11 3.12
CA SER A 99 5.51 -7.89 4.37
C SER A 99 4.08 -8.03 4.88
N ILE A 100 3.19 -7.09 4.55
CA ILE A 100 1.76 -7.12 4.90
C ILE A 100 0.88 -7.66 3.76
N GLY A 101 1.50 -8.19 2.70
CA GLY A 101 0.83 -8.90 1.60
C GLY A 101 0.56 -8.06 0.35
N GLY A 102 1.15 -6.87 0.25
CA GLY A 102 1.07 -6.01 -0.93
C GLY A 102 2.07 -6.39 -2.03
N SER A 103 1.95 -5.76 -3.19
CA SER A 103 2.98 -5.74 -4.24
C SER A 103 3.49 -4.31 -4.40
N TRP A 104 4.81 -4.13 -4.38
CA TRP A 104 5.45 -2.83 -4.48
C TRP A 104 6.03 -2.61 -5.88
N GLY A 105 5.67 -1.49 -6.51
CA GLY A 105 6.09 -1.14 -7.87
C GLY A 105 7.58 -0.90 -8.02
N GLY A 106 8.31 -0.62 -6.92
CA GLY A 106 9.76 -0.43 -6.96
C GLY A 106 10.55 -1.65 -7.46
N ARG A 107 9.97 -2.87 -7.38
CA ARG A 107 10.52 -4.07 -8.03
C ARG A 107 10.56 -3.98 -9.57
N PHE A 108 9.86 -2.99 -10.14
CA PHE A 108 9.73 -2.70 -11.57
C PHE A 108 10.13 -1.25 -11.90
N GLY A 109 10.78 -0.53 -10.99
CA GLY A 109 11.19 0.86 -11.20
C GLY A 109 10.13 1.92 -10.92
N ASP A 110 9.02 1.56 -10.25
CA ASP A 110 7.89 2.44 -9.93
C ASP A 110 7.70 2.57 -8.40
N GLY A 111 8.65 3.24 -7.74
CA GLY A 111 8.78 3.19 -6.27
C GLY A 111 7.63 3.81 -5.48
N ASN A 112 6.91 4.77 -6.06
CA ASN A 112 5.77 5.38 -5.39
C ASN A 112 4.49 4.54 -5.45
N HIS A 113 4.47 3.47 -6.26
CA HIS A 113 3.31 2.63 -6.51
C HIS A 113 3.17 1.46 -5.53
N TYR A 114 2.00 1.36 -4.90
CA TYR A 114 1.65 0.31 -3.95
C TYR A 114 0.32 -0.33 -4.31
N SER A 115 0.33 -1.65 -4.53
CA SER A 115 -0.86 -2.36 -5.01
C SER A 115 -1.20 -3.59 -4.17
N LEU A 116 -2.44 -4.07 -4.33
CA LEU A 116 -2.90 -5.35 -3.80
C LEU A 116 -3.43 -6.22 -4.94
N GLY A 117 -2.62 -7.19 -5.38
CA GLY A 117 -2.83 -7.90 -6.63
C GLY A 117 -4.19 -8.61 -6.78
N HIS A 118 -4.82 -8.56 -7.96
CA HIS A 118 -6.17 -9.12 -8.18
C HIS A 118 -6.31 -9.71 -9.60
N GLY A 119 -6.73 -10.98 -9.67
CA GLY A 119 -6.87 -11.68 -10.95
C GLY A 119 -5.57 -11.74 -11.76
N GLY A 120 -4.47 -12.14 -11.11
CA GLY A 120 -3.15 -12.30 -11.74
C GLY A 120 -2.32 -11.02 -11.92
N ARG A 121 -2.90 -9.84 -11.66
CA ARG A 121 -2.22 -8.53 -11.72
C ARG A 121 -1.58 -8.16 -10.39
N ARG A 122 -0.51 -7.39 -10.43
CA ARG A 122 0.26 -6.87 -9.29
C ARG A 122 0.63 -5.42 -9.59
#